data_AF-A0A1G5Q4C9-F1
#
_entry.id   AF-A0A1G5Q4C9-F1
#
_cell.length_a   1.000
_cell.length_b   1.000
_cell.length_c   1.000
_cell.angle_alpha   90.00
_cell.angle_beta   90.00
_cell.angle_gamma   90.00
#
_symmetry.space_group_name_H-M   'P 1'
#
loop_
_entity.id
_entity.type
_entity.pdbx_description
1 polymer ?
#
loop_
_entity_poly.entity_id
_entity_poly.type
_entity_poly.pdbx_seq_one_letter_code
_entity_poly.pdbx_strand_id
1 'polypeptide(L)'
;MSILDLITIISVIFFFFFLIISITIYKINQSKMDEIIESYVEKGLYLSAGVKLGRFLGVHGQYQVAMFFYMLLTGKRMRINEKDSKYMYQESYSFIQSLPYSLTHWIKIYFITINISGVFFFIIMITFLFREYA
;
A
#
# COMPACT_ATOMS: atom_id res chain seq x y z
N MET A 1 -1.19 0.93 36.29
CA MET A 1 -1.21 0.64 34.83
C MET A 1 -0.45 -0.65 34.63
N SER A 2 -1.07 -1.67 34.05
CA SER A 2 -0.39 -2.95 33.78
C SER A 2 0.64 -2.77 32.65
N ILE A 3 1.58 -3.70 32.52
CA ILE A 3 2.54 -3.71 31.41
C ILE A 3 1.80 -3.80 30.06
N LEU A 4 0.73 -4.60 29.98
CA LEU A 4 -0.11 -4.71 28.78
C LEU A 4 -0.81 -3.40 28.44
N ASP A 5 -1.24 -2.63 29.46
CA ASP A 5 -1.86 -1.32 29.27
C ASP A 5 -0.84 -0.33 28.68
N LEU A 6 0.40 -0.33 29.21
CA LEU A 6 1.49 0.50 28.70
C LEU A 6 1.80 0.17 27.24
N ILE A 7 1.95 -1.13 26.92
CA ILE A 7 2.20 -1.60 25.55
C ILE A 7 1.08 -1.17 24.62
N THR A 8 -0.19 -1.29 25.06
CA THR A 8 -1.36 -0.90 24.26
C THR A 8 -1.33 0.60 23.97
N ILE A 9 -1.11 1.44 25.00
CA ILE A 9 -1.09 2.90 24.84
C ILE A 9 0.02 3.33 23.87
N ILE A 10 1.24 2.81 24.07
CA ILE A 10 2.37 3.09 23.17
C ILE A 10 2.03 2.65 21.74
N SER A 11 1.44 1.46 21.58
CA SER A 11 1.08 0.94 20.25
C SER A 11 0.00 1.77 19.57
N VAL A 12 -0.99 2.28 20.31
CA VAL A 12 -2.02 3.19 19.78
C VAL A 12 -1.39 4.48 19.28
N ILE A 13 -0.48 5.08 20.06
CA ILE A 13 0.23 6.32 19.66
C ILE A 13 1.01 6.08 18.38
N PHE A 14 1.82 5.01 18.31
CA PHE A 14 2.59 4.71 17.12
C PHE A 14 1.74 4.32 15.92
N PHE A 15 0.63 3.60 16.12
CA PHE A 15 -0.33 3.27 15.08
C PHE A 15 -0.81 4.54 14.36
N PHE A 16 -1.33 5.52 15.11
CA PHE A 16 -1.82 6.77 14.54
C PHE A 16 -0.69 7.64 13.98
N PHE A 17 0.46 7.69 14.65
CA PHE A 17 1.63 8.44 14.18
C PHE A 17 2.08 7.96 12.79
N PHE A 18 2.32 6.66 12.61
CA PHE A 18 2.73 6.11 11.32
C PHE A 18 1.59 6.15 10.29
N LEU A 19 0.33 6.01 10.71
CA LEU A 19 -0.82 6.15 9.80
C LEU A 19 -0.87 7.54 9.19
N ILE A 20 -0.80 8.60 10.01
CA ILE A 20 -0.81 10.00 9.55
C ILE A 20 0.38 10.28 8.62
N ILE A 21 1.57 9.80 8.98
CA ILE A 21 2.76 9.95 8.12
C ILE A 21 2.53 9.28 6.76
N SER A 22 2.00 8.05 6.74
CA SER A 22 1.74 7.34 5.48
C SER A 22 0.73 8.06 4.58
N ILE A 23 -0.37 8.56 5.16
CA ILE A 23 -1.38 9.36 4.45
C ILE A 23 -0.74 10.63 3.90
N THR A 24 0.11 11.29 4.68
CA THR A 24 0.81 12.51 4.28
C THR A 24 1.78 12.25 3.12
N ILE A 25 2.57 11.16 3.19
CA ILE A 25 3.48 10.75 2.10
C ILE A 25 2.70 10.56 0.80
N TYR A 26 1.59 9.83 0.86
CA TYR A 26 0.76 9.59 -0.33
C TYR A 26 0.19 10.90 -0.86
N LYS A 27 -0.34 11.75 0.03
CA LYS A 27 -0.97 13.02 -0.36
C LYS A 27 0.00 13.97 -1.06
N ILE A 28 1.24 14.08 -0.55
CA ILE A 28 2.29 14.91 -1.15
C ILE A 28 2.70 14.39 -2.54
N ASN A 29 2.69 13.06 -2.73
CA ASN A 29 3.09 12.42 -3.98
C ASN A 29 1.88 12.03 -4.87
N GLN A 30 0.70 12.58 -4.60
CA GLN A 30 -0.52 12.23 -5.32
C GLN A 30 -0.39 12.48 -6.83
N SER A 31 0.17 13.64 -7.22
CA SER A 31 0.41 13.96 -8.64
C SER A 31 1.33 12.95 -9.34
N LYS A 32 2.35 12.45 -8.63
CA LYS A 32 3.24 11.41 -9.16
C LYS A 32 2.50 10.08 -9.35
N MET A 33 1.59 9.73 -8.44
CA MET A 33 0.78 8.53 -8.61
C MET A 33 -0.16 8.67 -9.80
N ASP A 34 -0.78 9.84 -9.98
CA ASP A 34 -1.66 10.12 -11.11
C ASP A 34 -0.88 10.00 -12.44
N GLU A 35 0.32 10.57 -12.52
CA GLU A 35 1.23 10.43 -13.68
C GLU A 35 1.59 8.96 -13.98
N ILE A 36 1.91 8.16 -12.95
CA ILE A 36 2.18 6.72 -13.12
C ILE A 36 0.95 6.01 -13.67
N ILE A 37 -0.24 6.32 -13.17
CA ILE A 37 -1.49 5.68 -13.59
C ILE A 37 -1.83 6.06 -15.03
N GLU A 38 -1.74 7.35 -15.38
CA GLU A 38 -2.05 7.84 -16.72
C GLU A 38 -1.13 7.21 -17.76
N SER A 39 0.19 7.25 -17.53
CA SER A 39 1.16 6.62 -18.43
C SER A 39 0.98 5.09 -18.54
N TYR A 40 0.55 4.43 -17.47
CA TYR A 40 0.24 3.00 -17.47
C TYR A 40 -1.03 2.68 -18.28
N VAL A 41 -2.06 3.53 -18.20
CA VAL A 41 -3.31 3.39 -18.95
C VAL A 41 -3.10 3.72 -20.43
N GLU A 42 -2.32 4.75 -20.76
CA GLU A 42 -1.99 5.12 -22.14
C GLU A 42 -1.27 3.99 -22.88
N LYS A 43 -0.44 3.22 -22.17
CA LYS A 43 0.20 2.00 -22.68
C LYS A 43 -0.77 0.83 -22.90
N GLY A 44 -2.04 0.96 -22.51
CA GLY A 44 -3.05 -0.09 -22.61
C GLY A 44 -2.82 -1.25 -21.63
N LEU A 45 -2.05 -1.03 -20.55
CA LEU A 45 -1.69 -2.10 -19.62
C LEU A 45 -2.83 -2.47 -18.68
N TYR A 46 -2.84 -3.73 -18.26
CA TYR A 46 -3.90 -4.29 -17.42
C TYR A 46 -3.97 -3.63 -16.03
N LEU A 47 -5.11 -3.01 -15.70
CA LEU A 47 -5.41 -2.54 -14.35
C LEU A 47 -6.34 -3.51 -13.62
N SER A 48 -5.91 -3.95 -12.44
CA SER A 48 -6.74 -4.79 -11.56
C SER A 48 -8.01 -4.06 -11.09
N ALA A 49 -9.06 -4.83 -10.81
CA ALA A 49 -10.31 -4.30 -10.27
C ALA A 49 -10.10 -3.50 -8.97
N GLY A 50 -9.18 -3.94 -8.11
CA GLY A 50 -8.83 -3.24 -6.88
C GLY A 50 -8.26 -1.86 -7.10
N VAL A 51 -7.45 -1.66 -8.16
CA VAL A 51 -6.93 -0.34 -8.52
C VAL A 51 -8.02 0.54 -9.12
N LYS A 52 -8.88 -0.02 -9.98
CA LYS A 52 -10.02 0.72 -10.55
C LYS A 52 -10.95 1.24 -9.44
N LEU A 53 -11.28 0.38 -8.48
CA LEU A 53 -12.05 0.76 -7.29
C LEU A 53 -11.28 1.75 -6.42
N GLY A 54 -9.99 1.54 -6.21
CA GLY A 54 -9.15 2.42 -5.41
C GLY A 54 -9.10 3.85 -5.96
N ARG A 55 -8.99 4.00 -7.28
CA ARG A 55 -9.08 5.31 -7.96
C ARG A 55 -10.42 5.99 -7.73
N PHE A 56 -11.52 5.24 -7.79
CA PHE A 56 -12.86 5.77 -7.53
C PHE A 56 -13.03 6.26 -6.08
N LEU A 57 -12.45 5.56 -5.11
CA LEU A 57 -12.54 5.89 -3.68
C LEU A 57 -11.60 7.03 -3.23
N GLY A 58 -10.76 7.56 -4.12
CA GLY A 58 -9.81 8.62 -3.81
C GLY A 58 -8.88 8.25 -2.65
N VAL A 59 -8.85 9.10 -1.61
CA VAL A 59 -7.97 8.90 -0.43
C VAL A 59 -8.22 7.56 0.27
N HIS A 60 -9.45 7.04 0.27
CA HIS A 60 -9.77 5.76 0.92
C HIS A 60 -9.26 4.54 0.12
N GLY A 61 -9.00 4.71 -1.17
CA GLY A 61 -8.50 3.66 -2.06
C GLY A 61 -6.98 3.69 -2.28
N GLN A 62 -6.28 4.64 -1.65
CA GLN A 62 -4.86 4.89 -1.89
C GLN A 62 -3.97 3.68 -1.62
N TYR A 63 -4.34 2.85 -0.63
CA TYR A 63 -3.59 1.65 -0.27
C TYR A 63 -3.61 0.62 -1.41
N GLN A 64 -4.79 0.34 -1.97
CA GLN A 64 -4.98 -0.63 -3.05
C GLN A 64 -4.19 -0.21 -4.30
N VAL A 65 -4.23 1.09 -4.63
CA VAL A 65 -3.48 1.67 -5.74
C VAL A 65 -1.97 1.56 -5.50
N ALA A 66 -1.47 2.04 -4.36
CA ALA A 66 -0.04 2.00 -4.05
C ALA A 66 0.50 0.59 -3.95
N MET A 67 -0.25 -0.35 -3.36
CA MET A 67 0.15 -1.74 -3.20
C MET A 67 0.33 -2.42 -4.56
N PHE A 68 -0.56 -2.17 -5.52
CA PHE A 68 -0.45 -2.70 -6.87
C PHE A 68 0.83 -2.23 -7.56
N PHE A 69 1.09 -0.92 -7.58
CA PHE A 69 2.31 -0.39 -8.20
C PHE A 69 3.58 -0.77 -7.42
N TYR A 70 3.50 -0.89 -6.09
CA TYR A 70 4.60 -1.43 -5.28
C TYR A 70 4.95 -2.87 -5.71
N MET A 71 3.94 -3.73 -5.92
CA MET A 71 4.17 -5.10 -6.36
C MET A 71 4.81 -5.18 -7.75
N LEU A 72 4.36 -4.34 -8.69
CA LEU A 72 5.00 -4.21 -10.02
C LEU A 72 6.45 -3.74 -9.90
N LEU A 73 6.68 -2.67 -9.13
CA LEU A 73 8.00 -2.08 -8.92
C LEU A 73 8.99 -3.06 -8.26
N THR A 74 8.50 -3.98 -7.43
CA THR A 74 9.33 -4.97 -6.72
C THR A 74 9.35 -6.34 -7.40
N GLY A 75 8.67 -6.52 -8.53
CA GLY A 75 8.64 -7.80 -9.25
C GLY A 75 7.88 -8.90 -8.51
N LYS A 76 7.03 -8.56 -7.54
CA LYS A 76 6.24 -9.56 -6.79
C LYS A 76 5.17 -10.14 -7.69
N ARG A 77 5.15 -11.48 -7.82
CA ARG A 77 4.15 -12.19 -8.63
C ARG A 77 2.73 -11.92 -8.14
N MET A 78 1.94 -11.27 -8.99
CA MET A 78 0.50 -11.08 -8.79
C MET A 78 -0.32 -12.05 -9.65
N ARG A 79 -1.38 -12.61 -9.06
CA ARG A 79 -2.39 -13.37 -9.80
C ARG A 79 -3.48 -12.41 -10.27
N ILE A 80 -3.86 -12.51 -11.54
CA ILE A 80 -4.95 -11.73 -12.13
C ILE A 80 -6.09 -12.61 -12.65
N ASN A 81 -5.83 -13.91 -12.87
CA ASN A 81 -6.80 -14.89 -13.39
C ASN A 81 -7.63 -14.34 -14.58
N GLU A 82 -6.96 -13.60 -15.47
CA GLU A 82 -7.56 -13.16 -16.72
C GLU A 82 -7.66 -14.34 -17.69
N LYS A 83 -8.53 -14.20 -18.69
CA LYS A 83 -8.87 -15.28 -19.63
C LYS A 83 -7.63 -15.88 -20.31
N ASP A 84 -6.65 -15.04 -20.60
CA ASP A 84 -5.40 -15.34 -21.32
C ASP A 84 -4.19 -15.48 -20.39
N SER A 85 -4.29 -15.10 -19.10
CA SER A 85 -3.18 -15.23 -18.16
C SER A 85 -3.60 -15.38 -16.70
N LYS A 86 -3.01 -16.38 -16.03
CA LYS A 86 -3.13 -16.58 -14.58
C LYS A 86 -2.39 -15.49 -13.78
N TYR A 87 -1.30 -14.97 -14.33
CA TYR A 87 -0.40 -14.04 -13.65
C TYR A 87 -0.30 -12.72 -14.41
N MET A 88 0.13 -11.68 -13.69
CA MET A 88 0.35 -10.37 -14.28
C MET A 88 1.36 -10.42 -15.43
N TYR A 89 1.08 -9.70 -16.51
CA TYR A 89 1.93 -9.66 -17.70
C TYR A 89 3.30 -9.05 -17.41
N GLN A 90 4.36 -9.64 -17.98
CA GLN A 90 5.74 -9.18 -17.79
C GLN A 90 5.92 -7.71 -18.19
N GLU A 91 5.25 -7.28 -19.26
CA GLU A 91 5.28 -5.90 -19.76
C GLU A 91 4.90 -4.87 -18.68
N SER A 92 3.94 -5.22 -17.81
CA SER A 92 3.54 -4.34 -16.71
C SER A 92 4.65 -4.11 -15.69
N TYR A 93 5.43 -5.16 -15.39
CA TYR A 93 6.58 -5.05 -14.49
C TYR A 93 7.69 -4.25 -15.16
N SER A 94 8.03 -4.61 -16.41
CA SER A 94 9.08 -3.95 -17.18
C SER A 94 8.81 -2.45 -17.34
N PHE A 95 7.57 -2.06 -17.60
CA PHE A 95 7.17 -0.66 -17.69
C PHE A 95 7.37 0.09 -16.37
N ILE A 96 6.78 -0.40 -15.27
CA ILE A 96 6.89 0.30 -13.97
C ILE A 96 8.34 0.35 -13.47
N GLN A 97 9.14 -0.69 -13.73
CA GLN A 97 10.55 -0.72 -13.34
C GLN A 97 11.43 0.18 -14.22
N SER A 98 10.98 0.54 -15.42
CA SER A 98 11.68 1.49 -16.30
C SER A 98 11.43 2.96 -15.95
N LEU A 99 10.41 3.26 -15.13
CA LEU A 99 10.08 4.63 -14.74
C LEU A 99 11.19 5.26 -13.87
N PRO A 100 11.37 6.60 -13.94
CA PRO A 100 12.38 7.29 -13.16
C PRO A 100 12.24 7.03 -11.65
N TYR A 101 13.38 6.89 -10.97
CA TYR A 101 13.41 6.68 -9.51
C TYR A 101 12.76 7.83 -8.73
N SER A 102 12.91 9.07 -9.21
CA SER A 102 12.26 10.27 -8.66
C SER A 102 10.73 10.17 -8.64
N LEU A 103 10.15 9.41 -9.57
CA LEU A 103 8.72 9.19 -9.73
C LEU A 103 8.22 8.04 -8.85
N THR A 104 9.04 7.00 -8.64
CA THR A 104 8.58 5.73 -8.03
C THR A 104 9.07 5.46 -6.61
N HIS A 105 10.17 6.10 -6.16
CA HIS A 105 10.81 5.75 -4.88
C HIS A 105 9.88 5.91 -3.67
N TRP A 106 9.08 6.97 -3.67
CA TRP A 106 8.15 7.28 -2.57
C TRP A 106 7.13 6.15 -2.32
N ILE A 107 6.80 5.34 -3.33
CA ILE A 107 5.88 4.20 -3.20
C ILE A 107 6.44 3.17 -2.21
N LYS A 108 7.76 2.93 -2.24
CA LYS A 108 8.43 2.02 -1.30
C LYS A 108 8.40 2.59 0.12
N ILE A 109 8.65 3.89 0.27
CA ILE A 109 8.59 4.58 1.57
C ILE A 109 7.17 4.48 2.13
N TYR A 110 6.17 4.86 1.34
CA TYR A 110 4.74 4.74 1.69
C TYR A 110 4.40 3.33 2.14
N PHE A 111 4.78 2.31 1.36
CA PHE A 111 4.50 0.91 1.66
C PHE A 111 5.12 0.50 3.00
N ILE A 112 6.37 0.88 3.27
CA ILE A 112 7.02 0.59 4.56
C ILE A 112 6.27 1.27 5.70
N THR A 113 5.98 2.57 5.59
CA THR A 113 5.32 3.34 6.64
C THR A 113 3.92 2.80 6.99
N ILE A 114 3.09 2.47 5.98
CA ILE A 114 1.75 1.92 6.24
C ILE A 114 1.81 0.53 6.87
N ASN A 115 2.79 -0.31 6.50
CA ASN A 115 2.95 -1.63 7.11
C ASN A 115 3.45 -1.53 8.55
N ILE A 116 4.32 -0.56 8.89
CA ILE A 116 4.69 -0.29 10.29
C ILE A 116 3.46 0.08 11.11
N SER A 117 2.58 0.95 10.60
CA SER A 117 1.30 1.25 11.24
C SER A 117 0.47 -0.04 11.43
N GLY A 118 0.35 -0.87 10.39
CA GLY A 118 -0.34 -2.16 10.46
C GLY A 118 0.22 -3.10 11.54
N VAL A 119 1.54 -3.15 11.75
CA VAL A 119 2.15 -3.95 12.83
C VAL A 119 1.67 -3.48 14.21
N PHE A 120 1.64 -2.17 14.45
CA PHE A 120 1.10 -1.65 15.72
C PHE A 120 -0.39 -1.95 15.89
N PHE A 121 -1.17 -1.89 14.80
CA PHE A 121 -2.57 -2.33 14.84
C PHE A 121 -2.71 -3.80 15.25
N PHE A 122 -1.88 -4.70 14.71
CA PHE A 122 -1.91 -6.11 15.11
C PHE A 122 -1.49 -6.31 16.58
N ILE A 123 -0.51 -5.56 17.08
CA ILE A 123 -0.12 -5.62 18.50
C ILE A 123 -1.29 -5.21 19.40
N ILE A 124 -2.03 -4.16 19.04
CA ILE A 124 -3.23 -3.72 19.76
C ILE A 124 -4.26 -4.85 19.80
N MET A 125 -4.56 -5.45 18.65
CA MET A 125 -5.54 -6.54 18.54
C MET A 125 -5.12 -7.76 19.36
N ILE A 126 -3.85 -8.18 19.29
CA ILE A 126 -3.33 -9.30 20.07
C ILE A 126 -3.43 -9.00 21.57
N THR A 127 -3.03 -7.80 21.99
CA THR A 127 -3.08 -7.41 23.41
C THR A 127 -4.52 -7.38 23.93
N PHE A 128 -5.46 -6.90 23.12
CA PHE A 128 -6.90 -6.95 23.42
C PHE A 128 -7.39 -8.39 23.59
N LEU A 129 -7.05 -9.28 22.66
CA LEU A 129 -7.43 -10.69 22.73
C LEU A 129 -6.85 -11.39 23.96
N PHE A 130 -5.59 -11.12 24.31
CA PHE A 130 -4.97 -11.66 25.53
C PHE A 130 -5.69 -11.17 26.78
N ARG A 131 -6.05 -9.88 26.86
CA ARG A 131 -6.75 -9.34 28.03
C ARG A 131 -8.15 -9.98 28.21
N GLU A 132 -8.86 -10.22 27.11
CA GLU A 132 -10.23 -10.72 27.16
C GLU A 132 -10.31 -12.23 27.38
N TYR A 133 -9.33 -13.00 26.87
CA TYR A 133 -9.45 -14.46 26.76
C TYR A 133 -8.32 -15.27 27.42
N ALA A 134 -7.29 -14.66 28.01
CA ALA A 134 -6.18 -15.34 28.68
C ALA A 134 -6.01 -14.88 30.13
#